data_AF-A0A2N2T7I7-F1
#
_entry.id   AF-A0A2N2T7I7-F1
#
_cell.length_a   1.000
_cell.length_b   1.000
_cell.length_c   1.000
_cell.angle_alpha   90.00
_cell.angle_beta   90.00
_cell.angle_gamma   90.00
#
_symmetry.space_group_name_H-M   'P 1'
#
loop_
_entity.id
_entity.type
_entity.pdbx_description
1 polymer ?
#
loop_
_entity_poly.entity_id
_entity_poly.type
_entity_poly.pdbx_seq_one_letter_code
_entity_poly.pdbx_strand_id
1 'polypeptide(L)'
;MNFSLPSSLATLSMLVACATPYAAAPVMTQMGVLTNPAGMTLYVFDKDVAGSGKSACNGDCAAKWPPLTAAASDKASGDYAVVIRDDGSRQWSYKGKPLYLWIKD
;
A
#
# COMPACT_ATOMS: atom_id res chain seq x y z
N MET A 1 64.28 27.79 -6.44
CA MET A 1 63.76 26.80 -5.49
C MET A 1 62.26 27.07 -5.32
N ASN A 2 61.46 26.01 -5.36
CA ASN A 2 60.05 25.88 -4.98
C ASN A 2 58.90 26.33 -5.93
N PHE A 3 58.40 25.29 -6.63
CA PHE A 3 57.04 24.94 -7.07
C PHE A 3 55.84 25.61 -6.37
N SER A 4 54.76 25.89 -7.13
CA SER A 4 53.52 25.08 -7.09
C SER A 4 52.43 25.65 -8.01
N LEU A 5 51.72 24.77 -8.73
CA LEU A 5 50.53 25.05 -9.56
C LEU A 5 49.22 25.11 -8.71
N PRO A 6 48.01 24.97 -9.30
CA PRO A 6 47.00 26.01 -9.48
C PRO A 6 45.79 25.79 -8.54
N SER A 7 44.86 26.75 -8.43
CA SER A 7 43.62 26.54 -7.67
C SER A 7 42.40 26.79 -8.54
N SER A 8 42.13 25.80 -9.39
CA SER A 8 40.82 25.57 -9.98
C SER A 8 39.83 25.29 -8.85
N LEU A 9 38.86 26.18 -8.66
CA LEU A 9 37.72 25.95 -7.77
C LEU A 9 36.80 24.92 -8.43
N ALA A 10 37.01 23.65 -8.12
CA ALA A 10 36.06 22.59 -8.44
C ALA A 10 34.83 22.78 -7.54
N THR A 11 33.73 23.30 -8.13
CA THR A 11 32.42 23.33 -7.49
C THR A 11 31.93 21.90 -7.32
N LEU A 12 32.03 21.39 -6.09
CA LEU A 12 31.50 20.09 -5.70
C LEU A 12 29.96 20.19 -5.67
N SER A 13 29.33 19.86 -6.81
CA SER A 13 27.87 19.74 -6.89
C SER A 13 27.46 18.53 -6.06
N MET A 14 26.96 18.77 -4.85
CA MET A 14 26.34 17.75 -4.01
C MET A 14 25.11 17.22 -4.74
N LEU A 15 25.21 16.00 -5.27
CA LEU A 15 24.06 15.20 -5.67
C LEU A 15 23.23 14.94 -4.41
N VAL A 16 22.20 15.77 -4.20
CA VAL A 16 21.11 15.47 -3.28
C VAL A 16 20.40 14.24 -3.85
N ALA A 17 20.82 13.06 -3.40
CA ALA A 17 20.06 11.83 -3.60
C ALA A 17 18.75 12.00 -2.83
N CYS A 18 17.70 12.42 -3.55
CA CYS A 18 16.35 12.44 -3.02
C CYS A 18 15.95 10.99 -2.75
N ALA A 19 16.15 10.52 -1.51
CA ALA A 19 15.62 9.25 -1.07
C ALA A 19 14.10 9.41 -1.04
N THR A 20 13.44 9.07 -2.15
CA THR A 20 11.98 8.95 -2.17
C THR A 20 11.60 7.89 -1.14
N PRO A 21 10.83 8.23 -0.09
CA PRO A 21 10.38 7.23 0.86
C PRO A 21 9.51 6.23 0.09
N TYR A 22 10.04 5.02 -0.10
CA TYR A 22 9.31 3.94 -0.73
C TYR A 22 8.27 3.47 0.29
N ALA A 23 7.01 3.83 0.10
CA ALA A 23 5.92 3.32 0.93
C ALA A 23 5.91 1.79 0.78
N ALA A 24 5.97 1.08 1.91
CA ALA A 24 5.88 -0.38 1.91
C ALA A 24 4.56 -0.79 1.25
N ALA A 25 4.62 -1.78 0.35
CA ALA A 25 3.44 -2.29 -0.32
C ALA A 25 2.45 -2.83 0.73
N PRO A 26 1.15 -2.49 0.63
CA PRO A 26 0.16 -2.87 1.63
C PRO A 26 -0.20 -4.37 1.59
N VAL A 27 0.23 -5.08 0.54
CA VAL A 27 -0.02 -6.50 0.32
C VAL A 27 1.29 -7.20 -0.07
N MET A 28 1.53 -8.35 0.52
CA MET A 28 2.62 -9.28 0.23
C MET A 28 2.05 -10.67 -0.06
N THR A 29 2.80 -11.51 -0.76
CA THR A 29 2.45 -12.91 -0.97
C THR A 29 3.42 -13.79 -0.21
N GLN A 30 2.91 -14.58 0.74
CA GLN A 30 3.69 -15.52 1.53
C GLN A 30 3.11 -16.92 1.35
N MET A 31 3.91 -17.85 0.81
CA MET A 31 3.48 -19.23 0.54
C MET A 31 2.18 -19.33 -0.32
N GLY A 32 1.98 -18.39 -1.25
CA GLY A 32 0.79 -18.33 -2.10
C GLY A 32 -0.44 -17.67 -1.45
N VAL A 33 -0.32 -17.18 -0.22
CA VAL A 33 -1.37 -16.48 0.51
C VAL A 33 -1.08 -14.98 0.52
N LEU A 34 -2.12 -14.17 0.31
CA LEU A 34 -1.99 -12.71 0.43
C LEU A 34 -1.97 -12.33 1.91
N THR A 35 -1.01 -11.50 2.28
CA THR A 35 -0.78 -11.04 3.66
C THR A 35 -0.50 -9.54 3.69
N ASN A 36 -0.69 -8.90 4.83
CA ASN A 36 -0.20 -7.53 5.04
C ASN A 36 1.27 -7.56 5.51
N PRO A 37 1.98 -6.40 5.58
CA PRO A 37 3.35 -6.31 6.10
C PRO A 37 3.57 -6.86 7.51
N ALA A 38 2.52 -6.99 8.32
CA ALA A 38 2.55 -7.57 9.66
C ALA A 38 2.37 -9.10 9.65
N GLY A 39 2.21 -9.73 8.48
CA GLY A 39 2.04 -11.18 8.33
C GLY A 39 0.60 -11.67 8.53
N MET A 40 -0.38 -10.79 8.70
CA MET A 40 -1.79 -11.17 8.81
C MET A 40 -2.37 -11.55 7.46
N THR A 41 -3.22 -12.57 7.42
CA THR A 41 -3.84 -13.05 6.19
C THR A 41 -4.88 -12.06 5.67
N LEU A 42 -4.95 -11.93 4.36
CA LEU A 42 -5.96 -11.12 3.68
C LEU A 42 -7.08 -11.99 3.12
N TYR A 43 -8.30 -11.59 3.43
CA TYR A 43 -9.53 -12.29 3.10
C TYR A 43 -10.40 -11.46 2.15
N VAL A 44 -11.33 -12.12 1.48
CA VAL A 44 -12.43 -11.50 0.75
C VAL A 44 -13.74 -11.89 1.42
N PHE A 45 -14.76 -11.04 1.33
CA PHE A 45 -16.07 -11.36 1.89
C PHE A 45 -16.97 -12.00 0.81
N ASP A 46 -17.60 -13.13 1.11
CA ASP A 46 -18.38 -13.90 0.13
C ASP A 46 -19.55 -13.11 -0.48
N LYS A 47 -20.10 -12.17 0.29
CA LYS A 47 -21.22 -11.31 -0.16
C LYS A 47 -20.76 -10.14 -1.02
N ASP A 48 -19.45 -9.90 -1.14
CA ASP A 48 -18.93 -8.85 -2.01
C ASP A 48 -19.03 -9.27 -3.48
N VAL A 49 -19.69 -8.43 -4.28
CA VAL A 49 -19.76 -8.61 -5.73
C VAL A 49 -18.51 -8.01 -6.36
N ALA A 50 -17.78 -8.84 -7.13
CA ALA A 50 -16.54 -8.40 -7.76
C ALA A 50 -16.83 -7.26 -8.77
N GLY A 51 -16.03 -6.20 -8.72
CA GLY A 51 -16.16 -5.06 -9.62
C GLY A 51 -17.31 -4.11 -9.30
N SER A 52 -18.08 -4.35 -8.23
CA SER A 52 -19.14 -3.42 -7.80
C SER A 52 -18.60 -2.09 -7.26
N GLY A 53 -17.31 -2.05 -6.92
CA GLY A 53 -16.69 -0.90 -6.25
C GLY A 53 -17.19 -0.69 -4.81
N LYS A 54 -17.89 -1.66 -4.24
CA LYS A 54 -18.53 -1.59 -2.92
C LYS A 54 -18.23 -2.82 -2.07
N SER A 55 -18.35 -2.63 -0.76
CA SER A 55 -18.30 -3.68 0.26
C SER A 55 -19.69 -3.90 0.83
N ALA A 56 -20.10 -5.16 0.96
CA ALA A 56 -21.28 -5.60 1.69
C ALA A 56 -21.01 -5.73 3.21
N CYS A 57 -19.74 -5.67 3.63
CA CYS A 57 -19.33 -5.76 5.03
C CYS A 57 -19.09 -4.36 5.61
N ASN A 58 -20.11 -3.79 6.25
CA ASN A 58 -20.08 -2.47 6.89
C ASN A 58 -20.47 -2.54 8.38
N GLY A 59 -20.22 -1.47 9.13
CA GLY A 59 -20.58 -1.38 10.56
C GLY A 59 -19.93 -2.49 11.40
N ASP A 60 -20.73 -3.21 12.20
CA ASP A 60 -20.26 -4.31 13.05
C ASP A 60 -19.55 -5.43 12.29
N CYS A 61 -19.88 -5.62 11.00
CA CYS A 61 -19.15 -6.57 10.16
C CYS A 61 -17.68 -6.14 10.04
N ALA A 62 -17.44 -4.86 9.75
CA ALA A 62 -16.11 -4.29 9.59
C ALA A 62 -15.33 -4.22 10.93
N ALA A 63 -16.02 -4.28 12.07
CA ALA A 63 -15.37 -4.41 13.37
C ALA A 63 -14.74 -5.81 13.58
N LYS A 64 -15.30 -6.85 12.98
CA LYS A 64 -14.76 -8.23 13.02
C LYS A 64 -13.88 -8.55 11.83
N TRP A 65 -14.16 -7.93 10.68
CA TRP A 65 -13.40 -8.03 9.46
C TRP A 65 -12.87 -6.64 9.08
N PRO A 66 -11.79 -6.15 9.72
CA PRO A 66 -11.27 -4.82 9.45
C PRO A 66 -10.86 -4.67 7.98
N PRO A 67 -11.27 -3.60 7.29
CA PRO A 67 -10.88 -3.37 5.92
C PRO A 67 -9.38 -3.10 5.82
N LEU A 68 -8.72 -3.68 4.81
CA LEU A 68 -7.35 -3.29 4.48
C LEU A 68 -7.36 -1.87 3.93
N THR A 69 -6.97 -0.90 4.76
CA THR A 69 -7.09 0.52 4.45
C THR A 69 -6.11 0.92 3.34
N ALA A 70 -6.57 1.74 2.40
CA ALA A 70 -5.74 2.35 1.38
C ALA A 70 -5.47 3.82 1.72
N ALA A 71 -4.21 4.24 1.70
CA ALA A 71 -3.84 5.63 1.94
C ALA A 71 -4.23 6.54 0.78
N ALA A 72 -4.28 7.85 1.03
CA ALA A 72 -4.59 8.82 0.00
C ALA A 72 -3.60 8.78 -1.18
N SER A 73 -2.31 8.63 -0.84
CA SER A 73 -1.17 8.58 -1.74
C SER A 73 -1.06 7.28 -2.53
N ASP A 74 -1.75 6.22 -2.11
CA ASP A 74 -1.65 4.90 -2.72
C ASP A 74 -2.08 4.93 -4.18
N LYS A 75 -1.37 4.13 -4.99
CA LYS A 75 -1.62 3.95 -6.42
C LYS A 75 -1.80 2.46 -6.67
N ALA A 76 -2.97 2.12 -7.19
CA ALA A 76 -3.29 0.76 -7.56
C ALA A 76 -2.56 0.35 -8.85
N SER A 77 -2.22 -0.93 -8.96
CA SER A 77 -1.56 -1.52 -10.14
C SER A 77 -1.93 -3.00 -10.26
N GLY A 78 -1.86 -3.54 -11.48
CA GLY A 78 -2.22 -4.93 -11.76
C GLY A 78 -3.68 -5.23 -11.39
N ASP A 79 -3.88 -6.34 -10.68
CA ASP A 79 -5.21 -6.78 -10.22
C ASP A 79 -5.73 -6.01 -8.99
N TYR A 80 -4.96 -5.07 -8.46
CA TYR A 80 -5.37 -4.27 -7.31
C TYR A 80 -6.17 -3.04 -7.73
N ALA A 81 -7.13 -2.65 -6.91
CA ALA A 81 -7.89 -1.41 -7.05
C ALA A 81 -8.24 -0.84 -5.67
N VAL A 82 -8.60 0.45 -5.61
CA VAL A 82 -9.11 1.08 -4.39
C VAL A 82 -10.61 1.30 -4.52
N VAL A 83 -11.36 0.88 -3.51
CA VAL A 83 -12.80 1.12 -3.40
C VAL A 83 -13.08 2.17 -2.33
N ILE A 84 -14.14 2.94 -2.53
CA ILE A 84 -14.66 3.88 -1.54
C ILE A 84 -15.83 3.21 -0.85
N ARG A 85 -15.72 3.03 0.46
CA ARG A 85 -16.74 2.41 1.29
C ARG A 85 -17.87 3.40 1.58
N ASP A 86 -18.98 2.89 2.10
CA ASP A 86 -20.16 3.72 2.37
C ASP A 86 -19.93 4.75 3.50
N ASP A 87 -18.93 4.51 4.36
CA ASP A 87 -18.46 5.45 5.40
C ASP A 87 -17.44 6.48 4.86
N GLY A 88 -17.12 6.45 3.56
CA GLY A 88 -16.15 7.33 2.91
C GLY A 88 -14.68 6.88 3.07
N SER A 89 -14.40 5.83 3.84
CA SER A 89 -13.06 5.29 3.96
C SER A 89 -12.61 4.57 2.69
N ARG A 90 -11.28 4.49 2.50
CA ARG A 90 -10.65 3.88 1.34
C ARG A 90 -10.14 2.49 1.68
N GLN A 91 -10.45 1.52 0.84
CA GLN A 91 -10.06 0.12 1.06
C GLN A 91 -9.41 -0.47 -0.19
N TRP A 92 -8.39 -1.31 0.01
CA TRP A 92 -7.79 -2.11 -1.04
C TRP A 92 -8.70 -3.25 -1.48
N SER A 93 -8.68 -3.53 -2.77
CA SER A 93 -9.36 -4.67 -3.39
C SER A 93 -8.39 -5.41 -4.30
N TYR A 94 -8.63 -6.70 -4.49
CA TYR A 94 -7.88 -7.57 -5.40
C TYR A 94 -8.85 -8.33 -6.29
N LYS A 95 -8.60 -8.31 -7.61
CA LYS A 95 -9.49 -8.88 -8.63
C LYS A 95 -10.95 -8.44 -8.46
N GLY A 96 -11.12 -7.16 -8.12
CA GLY A 96 -12.42 -6.52 -7.91
C GLY A 96 -13.12 -6.87 -6.59
N LYS A 97 -12.52 -7.64 -5.68
CA LYS A 97 -13.06 -7.95 -4.36
C LYS A 97 -12.34 -7.17 -3.25
N PRO A 98 -13.05 -6.47 -2.35
CA PRO A 98 -12.44 -5.81 -1.20
C PRO A 98 -11.66 -6.78 -0.30
N LEU A 99 -10.52 -6.33 0.23
CA LEU A 99 -9.62 -7.10 1.09
C LEU A 99 -9.81 -6.75 2.57
N TYR A 100 -9.86 -7.77 3.42
CA TYR A 100 -10.07 -7.63 4.86
C TYR A 100 -9.02 -8.39 5.64
N LEU A 101 -8.82 -7.95 6.88
CA LEU A 101 -8.13 -8.68 7.93
C LEU A 101 -9.17 -9.43 8.78
N TRP A 102 -8.71 -10.37 9.59
CA TRP A 102 -9.50 -11.00 10.62
C TRP A 102 -8.97 -10.63 12.01
N ILE A 103 -9.85 -10.26 12.94
CA ILE A 103 -9.42 -9.81 14.28
C ILE A 103 -8.84 -10.91 15.17
N LYS A 104 -8.94 -12.20 14.80
CA LYS A 104 -8.40 -13.31 15.60
C LYS A 104 -7.24 -14.04 14.92
N ASP A 105 -6.65 -13.43 13.90
CA ASP A 105 -5.37 -13.88 13.33
C ASP A 105 -4.19 -13.44 14.21
#